data_AF-A0A1H7SWP5-F1
#
_entry.id   AF-A0A1H7SWP5-F1
#
_cell.length_a   1.000
_cell.length_b   1.000
_cell.length_c   1.000
_cell.angle_alpha   90.00
_cell.angle_beta   90.00
_cell.angle_gamma   90.00
#
_symmetry.space_group_name_H-M   'P 1'
#
loop_
_entity.id
_entity.type
_entity.pdbx_description
1 polymer ?
#
loop_
_entity_poly.entity_id
_entity_poly.type
_entity_poly.pdbx_seq_one_letter_code
_entity_poly.pdbx_strand_id
1 'polypeptide(L)'
;MAEIVAVARDEGHRFSKPLLPAIRLLAGLGVEGDAHCGETVKHRSRVAVDPTQPNLRQVHLIQAELFEELAARGFSLQPGDMGENVTTRGLDLLALPTGAQLRLGPNALVEITGLRNPCVQIEAFQPGLLKAVLGRDANGGLIRKAGIMSIVLEGGEVRPGDSIEISLPALPHRALERV
;
A
#
# COMPACT_ATOMS: atom_id res chain seq x y z
N MET A 1 0.78 -7.86 -18.16
CA MET A 1 0.96 -6.42 -17.86
C MET A 1 0.58 -6.21 -16.40
N ALA A 2 1.11 -5.17 -15.76
CA ALA A 2 0.72 -4.85 -14.39
C ALA A 2 -0.69 -4.26 -14.37
N GLU A 3 -1.51 -4.69 -13.42
CA GLU A 3 -2.93 -4.32 -13.33
C GLU A 3 -3.40 -4.21 -11.89
N ILE A 4 -4.55 -3.54 -11.72
CA ILE A 4 -5.25 -3.44 -10.45
C ILE A 4 -6.26 -4.58 -10.33
N VAL A 5 -6.08 -5.42 -9.32
CA VAL A 5 -6.97 -6.55 -9.05
C VAL A 5 -8.22 -6.09 -8.32
N ALA A 6 -8.07 -5.19 -7.35
CA ALA A 6 -9.16 -4.69 -6.54
C ALA A 6 -8.83 -3.33 -5.92
N VAL A 7 -9.88 -2.61 -5.54
CA VAL A 7 -9.77 -1.36 -4.80
C VAL A 7 -10.67 -1.39 -3.56
N ALA A 8 -10.20 -0.76 -2.48
CA ALA A 8 -10.85 -0.80 -1.19
C ALA A 8 -10.68 0.54 -0.46
N ARG A 9 -11.69 0.91 0.34
CA ARG A 9 -11.58 2.03 1.28
C ARG A 9 -12.50 1.80 2.45
N ASP A 10 -12.16 2.44 3.56
CA ASP A 10 -13.01 2.40 4.75
C ASP A 10 -13.01 3.77 5.41
N GLU A 11 -14.20 4.29 5.71
CA GLU A 11 -14.37 5.52 6.48
C GLU A 11 -13.95 5.38 7.94
N GLY A 12 -13.97 4.16 8.49
CA GLY A 12 -13.49 3.87 9.84
C GLY A 12 -12.04 3.38 9.87
N HIS A 13 -11.34 3.60 10.99
CA HIS A 13 -10.00 3.04 11.27
C HIS A 13 -10.03 1.54 11.59
N ARG A 14 -10.80 0.75 10.82
CA ARG A 14 -10.75 -0.71 10.85
C ARG A 14 -9.48 -1.20 10.17
N PHE A 15 -9.06 -2.42 10.50
CA PHE A 15 -7.85 -3.00 9.93
C PHE A 15 -8.04 -3.33 8.44
N SER A 16 -9.06 -4.12 8.13
CA SER A 16 -9.43 -4.49 6.77
C SER A 16 -10.38 -3.46 6.16
N LYS A 17 -10.40 -3.38 4.82
CA LYS A 17 -11.21 -2.43 4.06
C LYS A 17 -12.19 -3.17 3.15
N PRO A 18 -13.47 -2.77 3.08
CA PRO A 18 -14.41 -3.33 2.13
C PRO A 18 -14.02 -2.95 0.69
N LEU A 19 -14.23 -3.91 -0.22
CA LEU A 19 -14.02 -3.70 -1.65
C LEU A 19 -15.07 -2.77 -2.24
N LEU A 20 -14.66 -2.03 -3.27
CA LEU A 20 -15.51 -1.14 -4.03
C LEU A 20 -15.31 -1.34 -5.53
N PRO A 21 -16.31 -0.97 -6.36
CA PRO A 21 -16.16 -0.98 -7.81
C PRO A 21 -15.18 0.10 -8.32
N ALA A 22 -14.93 1.13 -7.52
CA ALA A 22 -13.99 2.21 -7.81
C ALA A 22 -13.62 2.95 -6.52
N ILE A 23 -12.44 3.58 -6.50
CA ILE A 23 -12.06 4.59 -5.50
C ILE A 23 -11.59 5.86 -6.20
N ARG A 24 -11.69 7.02 -5.53
CA ARG A 24 -11.17 8.29 -6.04
C ARG A 24 -9.97 8.74 -5.24
N LEU A 25 -8.86 8.99 -5.93
CA LEU A 25 -7.67 9.58 -5.36
C LEU A 25 -7.74 11.10 -5.44
N LEU A 26 -7.41 11.76 -4.34
CA LEU A 26 -7.36 13.19 -4.18
C LEU A 26 -5.90 13.61 -3.98
N ALA A 27 -5.40 14.48 -4.85
CA ALA A 27 -4.02 14.96 -4.81
C ALA A 27 -3.67 15.53 -3.43
N GLY A 28 -2.56 15.08 -2.86
CA GLY A 28 -2.10 15.48 -1.52
C GLY A 28 -2.92 14.98 -0.34
N LEU A 29 -4.03 14.26 -0.56
CA LEU A 29 -4.94 13.84 0.52
C LEU A 29 -5.06 12.31 0.63
N GLY A 30 -5.03 11.56 -0.47
CA GLY A 30 -5.24 10.12 -0.47
C GLY A 30 -6.58 9.69 -1.03
N VAL A 31 -7.17 8.64 -0.48
CA VAL A 31 -8.42 8.07 -0.98
C VAL A 31 -9.63 8.81 -0.39
N GLU A 32 -10.49 9.36 -1.25
CA GLU A 32 -11.73 10.03 -0.86
C GLU A 32 -12.59 9.13 0.05
N GLY A 33 -12.99 9.66 1.21
CA GLY A 33 -13.82 8.93 2.17
C GLY A 33 -13.11 7.79 2.92
N ASP A 34 -11.78 7.73 2.87
CA ASP A 34 -10.98 6.83 3.69
C ASP A 34 -10.57 7.47 5.03
N ALA A 35 -10.51 6.67 6.09
CA ALA A 35 -10.07 7.07 7.42
C ALA A 35 -8.64 7.64 7.45
N HIS A 36 -7.82 7.33 6.43
CA HIS A 36 -6.45 7.82 6.29
C HIS A 36 -6.33 9.03 5.36
N CYS A 37 -7.43 9.58 4.86
CA CYS A 37 -7.44 10.73 3.97
C CYS A 37 -7.12 12.04 4.70
N GLY A 38 -6.19 12.81 4.14
CA GLY A 38 -5.89 14.20 4.50
C GLY A 38 -4.40 14.52 4.49
N GLU A 39 -4.10 15.82 4.56
CA GLU A 39 -2.75 16.38 4.37
C GLU A 39 -1.75 15.93 5.44
N THR A 40 -2.22 15.84 6.69
CA THR A 40 -1.41 15.41 7.84
C THR A 40 -1.67 13.97 8.22
N VAL A 41 -0.70 13.37 8.91
CA VAL A 41 -0.77 12.01 9.45
C VAL A 41 -2.15 11.72 10.04
N LYS A 42 -2.78 10.64 9.57
CA LYS A 42 -4.09 10.17 10.07
C LYS A 42 -4.01 8.90 10.92
N HIS A 43 -2.85 8.24 10.94
CA HIS A 43 -2.66 7.03 11.72
C HIS A 43 -2.61 7.36 13.21
N ARG A 44 -3.57 6.84 14.00
CA ARG A 44 -3.80 7.19 15.41
C ARG A 44 -2.53 7.20 16.27
N SER A 45 -1.65 6.21 16.10
CA SER A 45 -0.41 6.14 16.90
C SER A 45 0.59 7.25 16.61
N ARG A 46 0.59 7.81 15.38
CA ARG A 46 1.49 8.90 14.99
C ARG A 46 0.89 10.26 15.23
N VAL A 47 -0.43 10.40 15.08
CA VAL A 47 -1.18 11.58 15.53
C VAL A 47 -0.89 11.87 17.00
N ALA A 48 -0.81 10.83 17.83
CA ALA A 48 -0.46 10.95 19.25
C ALA A 48 0.98 11.43 19.49
N VAL A 49 1.90 11.27 18.52
CA VAL A 49 3.28 11.75 18.60
C VAL A 49 3.38 13.19 18.09
N ASP A 50 2.90 13.44 16.87
CA ASP A 50 2.85 14.76 16.26
C ASP A 50 1.80 14.79 15.14
N PRO A 51 0.68 15.51 15.34
CA PRO A 51 -0.42 15.57 14.38
C PRO A 51 -0.15 16.46 13.16
N THR A 52 0.96 17.21 13.14
CA THR A 52 1.29 18.17 12.08
C THR A 52 2.13 17.58 10.96
N GLN A 53 2.68 16.37 11.16
CA GLN A 53 3.53 15.72 10.16
C GLN A 53 2.77 15.48 8.85
N PRO A 54 3.43 15.65 7.69
CA PRO A 54 2.86 15.30 6.40
C PRO A 54 2.41 13.84 6.34
N ASN A 55 1.28 13.60 5.70
CA ASN A 55 0.79 12.25 5.48
C ASN A 55 1.56 11.57 4.36
N LEU A 56 2.57 10.77 4.70
CA LEU A 56 3.30 9.93 3.74
C LEU A 56 2.60 8.60 3.42
N ARG A 57 1.38 8.43 3.94
CA ARG A 57 0.65 7.16 4.03
C ARG A 57 -0.76 7.28 3.44
N GLN A 58 -0.87 7.99 2.32
CA GLN A 58 -2.15 8.38 1.72
C GLN A 58 -2.82 7.23 0.97
N VAL A 59 -2.04 6.38 0.29
CA VAL A 59 -2.54 5.20 -0.41
C VAL A 59 -1.63 4.00 -0.10
N HIS A 60 -2.22 2.91 0.36
CA HIS A 60 -1.53 1.65 0.65
C HIS A 60 -1.74 0.67 -0.51
N LEU A 61 -0.65 0.11 -1.05
CA LEU A 61 -0.67 -0.84 -2.16
C LEU A 61 -0.04 -2.17 -1.74
N ILE A 62 -0.68 -3.29 -2.07
CA ILE A 62 -0.16 -4.65 -1.88
C ILE A 62 -0.28 -5.46 -3.18
N GLN A 63 0.72 -6.27 -3.47
CA GLN A 63 0.74 -7.20 -4.60
C GLN A 63 0.02 -8.52 -4.26
N ALA A 64 -0.89 -8.98 -5.13
CA ALA A 64 -1.69 -10.19 -4.94
C ALA A 64 -0.84 -11.46 -4.87
N GLU A 65 0.36 -11.43 -5.46
CA GLU A 65 1.37 -12.49 -5.39
C GLU A 65 1.76 -12.81 -3.93
N LEU A 66 1.70 -11.83 -3.03
CA LEU A 66 1.90 -12.08 -1.60
C LEU A 66 0.81 -12.99 -1.03
N PHE A 67 -0.44 -12.82 -1.46
CA PHE A 67 -1.55 -13.62 -0.94
C PHE A 67 -1.41 -15.08 -1.38
N GLU A 68 -0.95 -15.31 -2.61
CA GLU A 68 -0.63 -16.65 -3.12
C GLU A 68 0.55 -17.28 -2.34
N GLU A 69 1.62 -16.51 -2.09
CA GLU A 69 2.74 -16.95 -1.24
C GLU A 69 2.27 -17.38 0.16
N LEU A 70 1.35 -16.62 0.74
CA LEU A 70 0.82 -16.84 2.09
C LEU A 70 -0.21 -17.99 2.13
N ALA A 71 -0.99 -18.18 1.07
CA ALA A 71 -1.90 -19.31 0.92
C ALA A 71 -1.16 -20.65 0.95
N ALA A 72 0.01 -20.73 0.32
CA ALA A 72 0.89 -21.91 0.40
C ALA A 72 1.40 -22.19 1.82
N ARG A 73 1.29 -21.23 2.74
CA ARG A 73 1.63 -21.35 4.18
C ARG A 73 0.40 -21.50 5.08
N GLY A 74 -0.79 -21.64 4.50
CA GLY A 74 -2.04 -21.84 5.25
C GLY A 74 -2.78 -20.55 5.63
N PHE A 75 -2.37 -19.39 5.11
CA PHE A 75 -3.08 -18.12 5.34
C PHE A 75 -4.01 -17.81 4.16
N SER A 76 -5.30 -17.66 4.41
CA SER A 76 -6.28 -17.28 3.39
C SER A 76 -6.56 -15.78 3.49
N LEU A 77 -6.01 -15.00 2.57
CA LEU A 77 -6.24 -13.55 2.48
C LEU A 77 -7.04 -13.21 1.23
N GLN A 78 -7.88 -12.20 1.33
CA GLN A 78 -8.60 -11.56 0.24
C GLN A 78 -8.10 -10.11 0.07
N PRO A 79 -8.30 -9.52 -1.13
CA PRO A 79 -8.08 -8.09 -1.32
C PRO A 79 -8.81 -7.24 -0.27
N GLY A 80 -8.11 -6.25 0.28
CA GLY A 80 -8.57 -5.36 1.35
C GLY A 80 -8.32 -5.88 2.77
N ASP A 81 -8.01 -7.17 2.96
CA ASP A 81 -7.84 -7.77 4.29
C ASP A 81 -6.68 -7.15 5.07
N MET A 82 -5.60 -6.79 4.38
CA MET A 82 -4.38 -6.22 4.96
C MET A 82 -4.44 -4.70 5.10
N GLY A 83 -5.62 -4.11 4.85
CA GLY A 83 -5.88 -2.68 4.94
C GLY A 83 -5.31 -1.88 3.77
N GLU A 84 -4.98 -2.53 2.66
CA GLU A 84 -4.59 -1.87 1.41
C GLU A 84 -5.78 -1.22 0.72
N ASN A 85 -5.49 -0.12 0.03
CA ASN A 85 -6.46 0.55 -0.82
C ASN A 85 -6.47 -0.02 -2.23
N VAL A 86 -5.32 -0.51 -2.71
CA VAL A 86 -5.17 -1.06 -4.05
C VAL A 86 -4.42 -2.36 -3.96
N THR A 87 -5.04 -3.42 -4.48
CA THR A 87 -4.37 -4.70 -4.71
C THR A 87 -3.92 -4.75 -6.15
N THR A 88 -2.64 -5.03 -6.38
CA THR A 88 -2.00 -5.04 -7.71
C THR A 88 -1.61 -6.47 -8.12
N ARG A 89 -1.35 -6.69 -9.40
CA ARG A 89 -0.78 -7.94 -9.94
C ARG A 89 0.15 -7.64 -11.10
N GLY A 90 1.15 -8.49 -11.30
CA GLY A 90 2.10 -8.39 -12.41
C GLY A 90 3.20 -7.36 -12.19
N LEU A 91 3.46 -6.98 -10.93
CA LEU A 91 4.44 -5.97 -10.52
C LEU A 91 5.08 -6.33 -9.17
N ASP A 92 6.41 -6.39 -9.14
CA ASP A 92 7.17 -6.46 -7.89
C ASP A 92 7.27 -5.07 -7.24
N LEU A 93 6.25 -4.71 -6.46
CA LEU A 93 6.18 -3.43 -5.75
C LEU A 93 7.38 -3.20 -4.82
N LEU A 94 7.93 -4.25 -4.21
CA LEU A 94 8.97 -4.14 -3.19
C LEU A 94 10.35 -3.91 -3.79
N ALA A 95 10.53 -4.24 -5.08
CA ALA A 95 11.74 -3.98 -5.83
C ALA A 95 11.81 -2.56 -6.43
N LEU A 96 10.71 -1.80 -6.41
CA LEU A 96 10.69 -0.43 -6.92
C LEU A 96 11.47 0.51 -6.00
N PRO A 97 12.13 1.55 -6.54
CA PRO A 97 12.84 2.50 -5.70
C PRO A 97 11.90 3.52 -5.05
N THR A 98 12.36 4.10 -3.94
CA THR A 98 11.72 5.28 -3.34
C THR A 98 11.63 6.40 -4.38
N GLY A 99 10.47 7.03 -4.51
CA GLY A 99 10.21 8.07 -5.51
C GLY A 99 9.82 7.53 -6.89
N ALA A 100 9.69 6.22 -7.08
CA ALA A 100 9.02 5.69 -8.27
C ALA A 100 7.56 6.16 -8.31
N GLN A 101 7.09 6.46 -9.51
CA GLN A 101 5.73 6.91 -9.75
C GLN A 101 4.93 5.82 -10.46
N LEU A 102 3.70 5.61 -9.98
CA LEU A 102 2.77 4.64 -10.53
C LEU A 102 1.54 5.38 -11.07
N ARG A 103 1.30 5.29 -12.37
CA ARG A 103 0.03 5.73 -12.96
C ARG A 103 -0.96 4.58 -12.84
N LEU A 104 -2.03 4.83 -12.11
CA LEU A 104 -3.10 3.89 -11.79
C LEU A 104 -4.31 4.22 -12.66
N GLY A 105 -4.56 3.39 -13.67
CA GLY A 105 -5.57 3.67 -14.67
C GLY A 105 -5.24 4.92 -15.49
N PRO A 106 -6.26 5.65 -15.99
CA PRO A 106 -6.03 6.71 -16.97
C PRO A 106 -5.39 7.98 -16.37
N ASN A 107 -5.74 8.33 -15.13
CA ASN A 107 -5.51 9.68 -14.61
C ASN A 107 -4.70 9.72 -13.31
N ALA A 108 -4.87 8.76 -12.42
CA ALA A 108 -4.33 8.89 -11.08
C ALA A 108 -2.84 8.58 -11.04
N LEU A 109 -2.04 9.45 -10.41
CA LEU A 109 -0.60 9.28 -10.27
C LEU A 109 -0.23 9.28 -8.78
N VAL A 110 0.47 8.22 -8.35
CA VAL A 110 0.99 8.12 -6.98
C VAL A 110 2.51 8.00 -6.98
N GLU A 111 3.16 8.53 -5.95
CA GLU A 111 4.60 8.39 -5.73
C GLU A 111 4.87 7.51 -4.51
N ILE A 112 5.72 6.50 -4.68
CA ILE A 112 6.09 5.57 -3.62
C ILE A 112 6.95 6.27 -2.59
N THR A 113 6.49 6.27 -1.33
CA THR A 113 7.20 6.87 -0.20
C THR A 113 8.03 5.84 0.58
N GLY A 114 7.62 4.58 0.59
CA GLY A 114 8.38 3.50 1.24
C GLY A 114 7.55 2.26 1.56
N LEU A 115 8.13 1.35 2.33
CA LEU A 115 7.51 0.10 2.78
C LEU A 115 6.49 0.38 3.89
N ARG A 116 5.32 -0.26 3.79
CA ARG A 116 4.39 -0.30 4.91
C ARG A 116 5.02 -1.09 6.05
N ASN A 117 5.09 -0.48 7.24
CA ASN A 117 5.59 -1.19 8.42
C ASN A 117 4.55 -2.19 8.97
N PRO A 118 4.83 -3.50 9.00
CA PRO A 118 3.96 -4.47 9.64
C PRO A 118 3.76 -4.16 11.12
N CYS A 119 2.53 -4.32 11.62
CA CYS A 119 2.16 -4.00 12.99
C CYS A 119 1.35 -5.12 13.65
N VAL A 120 1.17 -5.00 14.97
CA VAL A 120 0.42 -5.96 15.80
C VAL A 120 -1.02 -6.22 15.34
N GLN A 121 -1.62 -5.30 14.57
CA GLN A 121 -2.96 -5.50 14.02
C GLN A 121 -3.00 -6.67 13.03
N ILE A 122 -1.90 -6.97 12.33
CA ILE A 122 -1.82 -8.14 11.45
C ILE A 122 -1.90 -9.44 12.25
N GLU A 123 -1.18 -9.49 13.37
CA GLU A 123 -1.19 -10.67 14.26
C GLU A 123 -2.56 -10.87 14.89
N ALA A 124 -3.23 -9.76 15.25
CA ALA A 124 -4.59 -9.78 15.78
C ALA A 124 -5.64 -10.19 14.72
N PHE A 125 -5.42 -9.83 13.45
CA PHE A 125 -6.27 -10.23 12.34
C PHE A 125 -6.16 -11.74 12.08
N GLN A 126 -4.93 -12.27 12.00
CA GLN A 126 -4.70 -13.70 11.87
C GLN A 126 -3.39 -14.11 12.56
N PRO A 127 -3.44 -14.96 13.60
CA PRO A 127 -2.24 -15.39 14.32
C PRO A 127 -1.18 -16.01 13.41
N GLY A 128 0.08 -15.64 13.61
CA GLY A 128 1.23 -16.07 12.82
C GLY A 128 1.46 -15.27 11.54
N LEU A 129 0.48 -14.48 11.08
CA LEU A 129 0.58 -13.75 9.83
C LEU A 129 1.63 -12.65 9.89
N LEU A 130 1.81 -11.99 11.04
CA LEU A 130 2.83 -10.95 11.20
C LEU A 130 4.24 -11.51 10.94
N LYS A 131 4.52 -12.72 11.44
CA LYS A 131 5.78 -13.41 11.18
C LYS A 131 5.89 -13.81 9.70
N ALA A 132 4.79 -14.24 9.08
CA ALA A 132 4.78 -14.71 7.70
C ALA A 132 5.03 -13.59 6.67
N VAL A 133 4.67 -12.34 6.98
CA VAL A 133 4.94 -11.16 6.13
C VAL A 133 6.30 -10.50 6.39
N LEU A 134 7.12 -11.08 7.27
CA LEU A 134 8.50 -10.70 7.50
C LEU A 134 9.42 -11.76 6.91
N GLY A 135 10.38 -11.34 6.09
CA GLY A 135 11.38 -12.20 5.47
C GLY A 135 12.81 -11.75 5.78
N ARG A 136 13.78 -12.49 5.27
CA ARG A 136 15.18 -12.08 5.23
C ARG A 136 15.72 -12.17 3.82
N ASP A 137 16.55 -11.21 3.42
CA ASP A 137 17.31 -11.28 2.18
C ASP A 137 18.55 -12.19 2.33
N ALA A 138 19.30 -12.36 1.25
CA ALA A 138 20.51 -13.19 1.21
C ALA A 138 21.60 -12.74 2.19
N ASN A 139 21.59 -11.47 2.59
CA ASN A 139 22.53 -10.87 3.54
C ASN A 139 21.97 -10.86 4.98
N GLY A 140 20.80 -11.46 5.20
CA GLY A 140 20.12 -11.48 6.50
C GLY A 140 19.34 -10.20 6.83
N GLY A 141 19.26 -9.23 5.90
CA GLY A 141 18.51 -7.99 6.03
C GLY A 141 17.00 -8.24 6.11
N LEU A 142 16.28 -7.44 6.89
CA LEU A 142 14.85 -7.63 7.13
C LEU A 142 14.02 -7.17 5.92
N ILE A 143 13.27 -8.10 5.30
CA ILE A 143 12.31 -7.80 4.25
C ILE A 143 10.92 -7.64 4.87
N ARG A 144 10.24 -6.52 4.57
CA ARG A 144 8.84 -6.30 4.93
C ARG A 144 7.98 -6.50 3.69
N LYS A 145 7.15 -7.55 3.71
CA LYS A 145 6.36 -7.93 2.53
C LYS A 145 4.99 -7.27 2.45
N ALA A 146 4.58 -6.57 3.50
CA ALA A 146 3.21 -6.06 3.65
C ALA A 146 2.88 -4.82 2.79
N GLY A 147 3.47 -4.69 1.60
CA GLY A 147 3.18 -3.63 0.64
C GLY A 147 3.98 -2.35 0.83
N ILE A 148 3.58 -1.36 0.04
CA ILE A 148 4.18 -0.02 -0.03
C ILE A 148 3.14 1.04 0.31
N MET A 149 3.64 2.19 0.78
CA MET A 149 2.85 3.39 0.96
C MET A 149 3.21 4.39 -0.14
N SER A 150 2.26 5.25 -0.46
CA SER A 150 2.44 6.30 -1.45
C SER A 150 1.65 7.56 -1.09
N ILE A 151 1.99 8.64 -1.78
CA ILE A 151 1.25 9.90 -1.81
C ILE A 151 0.62 10.11 -3.18
N VAL A 152 -0.49 10.82 -3.24
CA VAL A 152 -1.18 11.14 -4.49
C VAL A 152 -0.59 12.42 -5.07
N LEU A 153 0.00 12.33 -6.26
CA LEU A 153 0.48 13.47 -7.03
C LEU A 153 -0.62 14.05 -7.92
N GLU A 154 -1.33 13.18 -8.65
CA GLU A 154 -2.45 13.54 -9.52
C GLU A 154 -3.69 12.73 -9.10
N GLY A 155 -4.82 13.43 -8.90
CA GLY A 155 -6.08 12.79 -8.54
C GLY A 155 -6.73 12.07 -9.73
N GLY A 156 -7.61 11.12 -9.44
CA GLY A 156 -8.30 10.36 -10.46
C GLY A 156 -9.11 9.21 -9.88
N GLU A 157 -10.02 8.68 -10.68
CA GLU A 157 -10.73 7.46 -10.34
C GLU A 157 -9.88 6.24 -10.73
N VAL A 158 -9.91 5.22 -9.86
CA VAL A 158 -9.15 3.98 -9.99
C VAL A 158 -10.11 2.80 -9.83
N ARG A 159 -10.03 1.83 -10.73
CA ARG A 159 -10.96 0.67 -10.82
C ARG A 159 -10.20 -0.65 -10.93
N PRO A 160 -10.83 -1.77 -10.52
CA PRO A 160 -10.34 -3.10 -10.89
C PRO A 160 -10.23 -3.24 -12.42
N GLY A 161 -9.16 -3.86 -12.89
CA GLY A 161 -8.82 -4.02 -14.30
C GLY A 161 -8.01 -2.88 -14.91
N ASP A 162 -7.85 -1.75 -14.21
CA ASP A 162 -7.00 -0.67 -14.69
C ASP A 162 -5.53 -1.10 -14.80
N SER A 163 -4.86 -0.65 -15.86
CA SER A 163 -3.42 -0.87 -16.05
C SER A 163 -2.59 -0.04 -15.07
N ILE A 164 -1.38 -0.52 -14.80
CA ILE A 164 -0.38 0.20 -14.00
C ILE A 164 0.84 0.50 -14.88
N GLU A 165 1.16 1.78 -15.03
CA GLU A 165 2.38 2.23 -15.69
C GLU A 165 3.39 2.74 -14.65
N ILE A 166 4.67 2.49 -14.89
CA ILE A 166 5.75 2.76 -13.94
C ILE A 166 6.73 3.75 -14.53
N SER A 167 7.01 4.81 -13.79
CA SER A 167 8.07 5.78 -14.09
C SER A 167 9.10 5.76 -12.97
N LEU A 168 10.34 5.44 -13.32
CA LEU A 168 11.44 5.37 -12.36
C LEU A 168 12.08 6.75 -12.16
N PRO A 169 12.54 7.07 -10.94
CA PRO A 169 13.29 8.30 -10.70
C PRO A 169 14.66 8.23 -11.37
N ALA A 170 15.31 9.39 -11.50
CA ALA A 170 16.69 9.47 -11.96
C ALA A 170 17.64 8.65 -11.07
N LEU A 171 18.71 8.13 -11.66
CA LEU A 171 19.75 7.42 -10.93
C LEU A 171 20.55 8.37 -10.00
N PRO A 172 21.10 7.88 -8.87
CA PRO A 172 21.03 6.50 -8.39
C PRO A 172 19.71 6.18 -7.68
N HIS A 173 19.23 4.95 -7.87
CA HIS A 173 18.04 4.45 -7.18
C HIS A 173 18.30 4.20 -5.70
N ARG A 174 17.31 4.55 -4.87
CA ARG A 174 17.32 4.28 -3.42
C ARG A 174 16.28 3.20 -3.11
N ALA A 175 16.69 2.17 -2.39
CA ALA A 175 15.78 1.14 -1.91
C ALA A 175 14.68 1.72 -1.01
N LEU A 176 13.57 1.00 -0.87
CA LEU A 176 12.47 1.41 0.00
C LEU A 176 12.83 1.19 1.46
N GLU A 177 12.62 2.22 2.27
CA GLU A 177 12.69 2.14 3.73
C GLU A 177 11.29 2.10 4.33
N ARG A 178 11.17 1.71 5.60
CA ARG A 178 9.87 1.74 6.29
C ARG A 178 9.40 3.19 6.44
N VAL A 179 8.14 3.45 6.14
CA VAL A 179 7.50 4.75 6.39
C VAL A 179 6.57 4.78 7.56
#